data_AF-A0A8S3VHD7-F1
#
_entry.id   AF-A0A8S3VHD7-F1
#
_cell.length_a   1.000
_cell.length_b   1.000
_cell.length_c   1.000
_cell.angle_alpha   90.00
_cell.angle_beta   90.00
_cell.angle_gamma   90.00
#
_symmetry.space_group_name_H-M   'P 1'
#
loop_
_entity.id
_entity.type
_entity.pdbx_description
1 polymer ?
#
loop_
_entity_poly.entity_id
_entity_poly.type
_entity_poly.pdbx_seq_one_letter_code
_entity_poly.pdbx_strand_id
1 'polypeptide(L)'
;MCRKDEFPGEPFQEECWRYLLETAGIESEVTSDLIVQFAHHVEGLGRTRVTDEVVQKSEMLIRHIFNRPELEKQDVLGRICGIKFIVPYIVEKWKTDVFNQPNAILICYKNSISHEYSDICWTTCSVLPHAAHPQKLTWKSTKIQNKMIEQLHICKEPSLDSVIQHAQNICDSLKLMADKSQIHDANVIKIKDVMVQVYACLLKYKDSNVMKYKKTLLYTPIIFHPKLKILVTCNRVVKSLQTNEIKPYLMEVPEEYGEYFKLLRC
;
A
#
# COMPACT_ATOMS: atom_id res chain seq x y z
N MET A 1 9.78 -13.31 -25.49
CA MET A 1 11.05 -13.93 -25.09
C MET A 1 11.19 -15.19 -25.92
N CYS A 2 12.32 -15.37 -26.60
CA CYS A 2 12.57 -16.54 -27.42
C CYS A 2 12.63 -17.82 -26.55
N ARG A 3 12.21 -18.95 -27.10
CA ARG A 3 12.34 -20.26 -26.44
C ARG A 3 13.81 -20.67 -26.34
N LYS A 4 14.15 -21.55 -25.40
CA LYS A 4 15.54 -21.99 -25.19
C LYS A 4 16.12 -22.71 -26.42
N ASP A 5 15.22 -23.30 -27.17
CA ASP A 5 15.35 -24.02 -28.43
C ASP A 5 15.47 -23.10 -29.66
N GLU A 6 15.25 -21.79 -29.48
CA GLU A 6 15.47 -20.75 -30.51
C GLU A 6 16.85 -20.09 -30.37
N PHE A 7 17.59 -20.37 -29.28
CA PHE A 7 18.98 -19.95 -29.16
C PHE A 7 19.87 -20.87 -29.98
N PRO A 8 20.83 -20.32 -30.74
CA PRO A 8 21.76 -21.15 -31.49
C PRO A 8 22.57 -22.03 -30.52
N GLY A 9 22.61 -23.34 -30.83
CA GLY A 9 23.38 -24.34 -30.08
C GLY A 9 24.89 -24.19 -30.28
N GLU A 10 25.67 -25.25 -30.03
CA GLU A 10 27.08 -25.25 -30.44
C GLU A 10 27.22 -24.92 -31.95
N PRO A 11 28.19 -24.09 -32.35
CA PRO A 11 29.31 -23.56 -31.56
C PRO A 11 29.02 -22.22 -30.84
N PHE A 12 27.84 -21.65 -30.96
CA PHE A 12 27.52 -20.28 -30.49
C PHE A 12 27.49 -20.13 -28.96
N GLN A 13 27.61 -21.22 -28.22
CA GLN A 13 27.78 -21.23 -26.77
C GLN A 13 29.26 -21.10 -26.34
N GLU A 14 30.21 -21.25 -27.27
CA GLU A 14 31.64 -21.12 -27.00
C GLU A 14 32.04 -19.65 -26.73
N GLU A 15 33.08 -19.48 -25.92
CA GLU A 15 33.58 -18.17 -25.49
C GLU A 15 34.05 -17.28 -26.64
N CYS A 16 34.58 -17.89 -27.71
CA CYS A 16 34.98 -17.19 -28.94
C CYS A 16 33.80 -16.50 -29.64
N TRP A 17 32.62 -17.13 -29.64
CA TRP A 17 31.39 -16.55 -30.20
C TRP A 17 30.86 -15.45 -29.32
N ARG A 18 30.90 -15.60 -27.99
CA ARG A 18 30.54 -14.50 -27.07
C ARG A 18 31.39 -13.25 -27.34
N TYR A 19 32.71 -13.41 -27.43
CA TYR A 19 33.63 -12.32 -27.74
C TYR A 19 33.34 -11.69 -29.11
N LEU A 20 33.09 -12.51 -30.14
CA LEU A 20 32.75 -12.03 -31.48
C LEU A 20 31.42 -11.25 -31.49
N LEU A 21 30.39 -11.75 -30.80
CA LEU A 21 29.08 -11.13 -30.70
C LEU A 21 29.16 -9.80 -29.92
N GLU A 22 29.89 -9.77 -28.80
CA GLU A 22 30.18 -8.54 -28.04
C GLU A 22 30.94 -7.51 -28.90
N THR A 23 31.95 -7.96 -29.65
CA THR A 23 32.72 -7.10 -30.58
C THR A 23 31.85 -6.57 -31.73
N ALA A 24 30.86 -7.35 -32.17
CA ALA A 24 29.87 -6.94 -33.17
C ALA A 24 28.79 -6.00 -32.61
N GLY A 25 28.84 -5.65 -31.33
CA GLY A 25 27.92 -4.72 -30.67
C GLY A 25 26.67 -5.37 -30.08
N ILE A 26 26.64 -6.70 -29.94
CA ILE A 26 25.55 -7.38 -29.24
C ILE A 26 25.75 -7.21 -27.73
N GLU A 27 24.82 -6.51 -27.10
CA GLU A 27 24.82 -6.33 -25.64
C GLU A 27 24.57 -7.68 -24.94
N SER A 28 25.61 -8.23 -24.33
CA SER A 28 25.55 -9.45 -23.52
C SER A 28 25.04 -9.21 -22.10
N GLU A 29 25.06 -7.96 -21.65
CA GLU A 29 24.65 -7.54 -20.31
C GLU A 29 23.45 -6.58 -20.36
N VAL A 30 22.41 -6.87 -19.58
CA VAL A 30 21.31 -5.91 -19.40
C VAL A 30 21.84 -4.68 -18.66
N THR A 31 21.98 -3.57 -19.38
CA THR A 31 22.48 -2.29 -18.87
C THR A 31 21.45 -1.58 -17.97
N SER A 32 21.92 -0.58 -17.20
CA SER A 32 21.07 0.34 -16.45
C SER A 32 19.98 0.99 -17.31
N ASP A 33 20.35 1.39 -18.54
CA ASP A 33 19.45 2.09 -19.45
C ASP A 33 18.39 1.17 -20.02
N LEU A 34 18.73 -0.08 -20.32
CA LEU A 34 17.75 -1.09 -20.72
C LEU A 34 16.70 -1.33 -19.63
N ILE A 35 17.09 -1.34 -18.36
CA ILE A 35 16.14 -1.49 -17.24
C ILE A 35 15.15 -0.32 -17.21
N VAL A 36 15.65 0.91 -17.36
CA VAL A 36 14.82 2.13 -17.37
C VAL A 36 13.88 2.15 -18.58
N GLN A 37 14.39 1.81 -19.77
CA GLN A 37 13.59 1.69 -20.98
C GLN A 37 12.51 0.61 -20.83
N PHE A 38 12.86 -0.54 -20.26
CA PHE A 38 11.91 -1.62 -20.02
C PHE A 38 10.84 -1.22 -19.01
N ALA A 39 11.18 -0.47 -17.96
CA ALA A 39 10.20 0.08 -17.02
C ALA A 39 9.18 1.00 -17.72
N HIS A 40 9.65 1.91 -18.58
CA HIS A 40 8.75 2.75 -19.39
C HIS A 40 7.92 1.96 -20.39
N HIS A 41 8.48 0.89 -20.96
CA HIS A 41 7.73 -0.01 -21.83
C HIS A 41 6.56 -0.68 -21.08
N VAL A 42 6.80 -1.18 -19.86
CA VAL A 42 5.75 -1.76 -19.01
C VAL A 42 4.70 -0.71 -18.62
N GLU A 43 5.11 0.50 -18.24
CA GLU A 43 4.22 1.63 -17.98
C GLU A 43 3.35 1.97 -19.20
N GLY A 44 3.93 1.96 -20.40
CA GLY A 44 3.24 2.18 -21.66
C GLY A 44 2.19 1.10 -21.95
N LEU A 45 2.56 -0.18 -21.79
CA LEU A 45 1.66 -1.31 -21.99
C LEU A 45 0.48 -1.30 -20.99
N GLY A 46 0.75 -0.99 -19.73
CA GLY A 46 -0.24 -0.94 -18.66
C GLY A 46 -0.93 0.41 -18.50
N ARG A 47 -0.86 1.32 -19.48
CA ARG A 47 -1.46 2.66 -19.38
C ARG A 47 -2.98 2.62 -19.25
N THR A 48 -3.63 1.67 -19.94
CA THR A 48 -5.10 1.59 -20.02
C THR A 48 -5.68 0.36 -19.33
N ARG A 49 -4.93 -0.76 -19.30
CA ARG A 49 -5.38 -2.01 -18.65
C ARG A 49 -4.19 -2.84 -18.21
N VAL A 50 -4.31 -3.53 -17.07
CA VAL A 50 -3.39 -4.61 -16.69
C VAL A 50 -3.80 -5.89 -17.43
N THR A 51 -2.94 -6.38 -18.31
CA THR A 51 -3.06 -7.70 -18.95
C THR A 51 -2.09 -8.68 -18.32
N ASP A 52 -2.26 -9.98 -18.61
CA ASP A 52 -1.31 -11.01 -18.16
C ASP A 52 0.13 -10.73 -18.62
N GLU A 53 0.29 -10.15 -19.81
CA GLU A 53 1.60 -9.69 -20.30
C GLU A 53 2.19 -8.58 -19.41
N VAL A 54 1.38 -7.60 -19.00
CA VAL A 54 1.82 -6.51 -18.12
C VAL A 54 2.21 -7.07 -16.75
N VAL A 55 1.42 -7.98 -16.19
CA VAL A 55 1.72 -8.65 -14.91
C VAL A 55 3.07 -9.36 -15.02
N GLN A 56 3.24 -10.21 -16.04
CA GLN A 56 4.46 -10.98 -16.23
C GLN A 56 5.70 -10.09 -16.38
N LYS A 57 5.61 -9.00 -17.15
CA LYS A 57 6.73 -8.07 -17.34
C LYS A 57 7.03 -7.26 -16.09
N SER A 58 6.01 -6.82 -15.36
CA SER A 58 6.14 -6.14 -14.06
C SER A 58 6.90 -7.02 -13.07
N GLU A 59 6.42 -8.26 -12.86
CA GLU A 59 7.04 -9.21 -11.93
C GLU A 59 8.47 -9.57 -12.33
N MET A 60 8.71 -9.79 -13.62
CA MET A 60 10.05 -10.06 -14.14
C MET A 60 11.00 -8.89 -13.85
N LEU A 61 10.57 -7.66 -14.11
CA LEU A 61 11.38 -6.47 -13.84
C LEU A 61 11.69 -6.32 -12.34
N ILE A 62 10.69 -6.49 -11.47
CA ILE A 62 10.88 -6.45 -10.00
C ILE A 62 11.91 -7.49 -9.55
N ARG A 63 11.75 -8.74 -10.02
CA ARG A 63 12.68 -9.84 -9.72
C ARG A 63 14.09 -9.52 -10.20
N HIS A 64 14.22 -8.95 -11.39
CA HIS A 64 15.52 -8.56 -11.96
C HIS A 64 16.20 -7.46 -11.16
N ILE A 65 15.45 -6.43 -10.74
CA ILE A 65 15.94 -5.35 -9.89
C ILE A 65 16.46 -5.90 -8.55
N PHE A 66 15.74 -6.85 -7.96
CA PHE A 66 16.08 -7.36 -6.63
C PHE A 66 17.21 -8.38 -6.64
N ASN A 67 17.37 -9.16 -7.70
CA ASN A 67 18.38 -10.21 -7.78
C ASN A 67 19.74 -9.75 -8.32
N ARG A 68 19.89 -8.48 -8.73
CA ARG A 68 21.15 -7.93 -9.23
C ARG A 68 21.84 -7.01 -8.22
N PRO A 69 22.89 -7.49 -7.53
CA PRO A 69 23.59 -6.69 -6.53
C PRO A 69 24.32 -5.47 -7.10
N GLU A 70 24.63 -5.47 -8.41
CA GLU A 70 25.30 -4.35 -9.09
C GLU A 70 24.41 -3.11 -9.20
N LEU A 71 23.08 -3.30 -9.26
CA LEU A 71 22.11 -2.22 -9.37
C LEU A 71 22.02 -1.37 -8.10
N GLU A 72 22.57 -1.84 -6.97
CA GLU A 72 22.66 -1.07 -5.72
C GLU A 72 23.77 0.01 -5.76
N LYS A 73 24.75 -0.18 -6.65
CA LYS A 73 25.86 0.74 -6.88
C LYS A 73 25.56 1.73 -8.00
N GLN A 74 24.66 1.36 -8.91
CA GLN A 74 24.20 2.20 -10.00
C GLN A 74 22.99 3.02 -9.54
N ASP A 75 22.83 4.25 -10.04
CA ASP A 75 21.67 5.11 -9.74
C ASP A 75 20.37 4.65 -10.44
N VAL A 76 20.25 3.35 -10.74
CA VAL A 76 19.11 2.79 -11.46
C VAL A 76 17.85 2.87 -10.63
N LEU A 77 17.94 2.58 -9.32
CA LEU A 77 16.78 2.62 -8.41
C LEU A 77 16.19 4.04 -8.33
N GLY A 78 17.04 5.06 -8.26
CA GLY A 78 16.60 6.47 -8.29
C GLY A 78 15.92 6.83 -9.60
N ARG A 79 16.43 6.34 -10.74
CA ARG A 79 15.85 6.60 -12.08
C ARG A 79 14.50 5.93 -12.29
N ILE A 80 14.26 4.74 -11.72
CA ILE A 80 13.00 4.00 -11.90
C ILE A 80 11.96 4.30 -10.82
N CYS A 81 12.32 4.96 -9.72
CA CYS A 81 11.44 5.10 -8.55
C CYS A 81 10.08 5.73 -8.89
N GLY A 82 10.03 6.65 -9.87
CA GLY A 82 8.82 7.35 -10.30
C GLY A 82 8.07 6.73 -11.49
N ILE A 83 8.58 5.65 -12.09
CA ILE A 83 7.99 5.03 -13.27
C ILE A 83 6.88 4.06 -12.84
N LYS A 84 5.68 4.16 -13.43
CA LYS A 84 4.53 3.34 -13.04
C LYS A 84 4.53 2.00 -13.76
N PHE A 85 5.36 1.07 -13.31
CA PHE A 85 5.44 -0.28 -13.89
C PHE A 85 4.96 -1.39 -12.96
N ILE A 86 4.61 -1.08 -11.71
CA ILE A 86 4.29 -2.07 -10.68
C ILE A 86 2.78 -2.29 -10.65
N VAL A 87 2.35 -3.55 -10.70
CA VAL A 87 0.95 -3.91 -10.42
C VAL A 87 0.67 -3.71 -8.92
N PRO A 88 -0.31 -2.89 -8.54
CA PRO A 88 -0.56 -2.58 -7.13
C PRO A 88 -1.07 -3.80 -6.37
N TYR A 89 -0.87 -3.77 -5.05
CA TYR A 89 -1.63 -4.64 -4.15
C TYR A 89 -3.11 -4.28 -4.23
N ILE A 90 -3.95 -5.29 -4.43
CA ILE A 90 -5.41 -5.15 -4.46
C ILE A 90 -5.96 -5.57 -3.11
N VAL A 91 -6.62 -4.64 -2.42
CA VAL A 91 -7.30 -4.93 -1.16
C VAL A 91 -8.48 -5.88 -1.36
N GLU A 92 -8.89 -6.57 -0.29
CA GLU A 92 -10.06 -7.44 -0.29
C GLU A 92 -11.33 -6.71 -0.78
N LYS A 93 -12.19 -7.40 -1.52
CA LYS A 93 -13.39 -6.83 -2.14
C LYS A 93 -14.25 -6.00 -1.18
N TRP A 94 -14.45 -6.45 0.06
CA TRP A 94 -15.25 -5.71 1.03
C TRP A 94 -14.66 -4.33 1.38
N LYS A 95 -13.32 -4.16 1.34
CA LYS A 95 -12.67 -2.86 1.52
C LYS A 95 -12.94 -1.95 0.32
N THR A 96 -12.91 -2.50 -0.88
CA THR A 96 -13.29 -1.79 -2.12
C THR A 96 -14.76 -1.39 -2.10
N ASP A 97 -15.64 -2.27 -1.63
CA ASP A 97 -17.06 -2.00 -1.46
C ASP A 97 -17.26 -0.83 -0.49
N VAL A 98 -16.50 -0.78 0.62
CA VAL A 98 -16.46 0.37 1.55
C VAL A 98 -15.91 1.61 0.86
N PHE A 99 -14.71 1.56 0.29
CA PHE A 99 -14.13 2.69 -0.42
C PHE A 99 -13.14 2.20 -1.46
N ASN A 100 -13.38 2.61 -2.71
CA ASN A 100 -12.51 2.25 -3.82
C ASN A 100 -11.07 2.75 -3.60
N GLN A 101 -10.11 1.85 -3.68
CA GLN A 101 -8.70 2.23 -3.76
C GLN A 101 -8.52 3.18 -4.95
N PRO A 102 -7.71 4.26 -4.83
CA PRO A 102 -7.47 5.16 -5.94
C PRO A 102 -7.05 4.37 -7.18
N ASN A 103 -7.81 4.50 -8.28
CA ASN A 103 -7.63 3.73 -9.50
C ASN A 103 -6.26 4.01 -10.15
N ALA A 104 -5.24 3.27 -9.73
CA ALA A 104 -3.95 3.23 -10.40
C ALA A 104 -3.82 1.86 -11.05
N ILE A 105 -3.90 1.81 -12.38
CA ILE A 105 -3.70 0.60 -13.18
C ILE A 105 -2.30 0.03 -12.89
N LEU A 106 -1.31 0.92 -12.83
CA LEU A 106 0.04 0.64 -12.34
C LEU A 106 0.48 1.75 -11.37
N ILE A 107 1.32 1.39 -10.42
CA ILE A 107 1.94 2.29 -9.44
C ILE A 107 3.46 2.34 -9.63
N CYS A 108 4.09 3.33 -9.01
CA CYS A 108 5.54 3.45 -8.93
C CYS A 108 6.02 3.19 -7.50
N TYR A 109 7.33 3.13 -7.27
CA TYR A 109 7.85 2.95 -5.91
C TYR A 109 7.74 4.21 -5.06
N LYS A 110 7.96 5.36 -5.68
CA LYS A 110 8.01 6.65 -5.01
C LYS A 110 6.70 6.94 -4.28
N ASN A 111 6.82 7.23 -2.99
CA ASN A 111 5.72 7.50 -2.06
C ASN A 111 4.73 6.33 -1.86
N SER A 112 5.05 5.14 -2.35
CA SER A 112 4.23 3.95 -2.10
C SER A 112 4.56 3.34 -0.75
N ILE A 113 3.63 2.55 -0.22
CA ILE A 113 3.68 1.97 1.13
C ILE A 113 3.60 0.44 1.06
N SER A 114 4.17 -0.25 2.05
CA SER A 114 4.01 -1.71 2.18
C SER A 114 2.53 -2.10 2.34
N HIS A 115 2.11 -3.22 1.73
CA HIS A 115 0.80 -3.86 1.95
C HIS A 115 0.45 -4.12 3.42
N GLU A 116 1.45 -4.22 4.31
CA GLU A 116 1.25 -4.37 5.75
C GLU A 116 0.53 -3.18 6.38
N TYR A 117 0.63 -1.99 5.79
CA TYR A 117 -0.09 -0.80 6.23
C TYR A 117 -1.40 -0.58 5.47
N SER A 118 -1.82 -1.53 4.62
CA SER A 118 -2.99 -1.33 3.75
C SER A 118 -4.23 -0.93 4.55
N ASP A 119 -4.49 -1.57 5.69
CA ASP A 119 -5.62 -1.32 6.61
C ASP A 119 -5.74 0.11 7.13
N ILE A 120 -4.70 0.93 7.04
CA ILE A 120 -4.71 2.30 7.55
C ILE A 120 -4.45 3.36 6.47
N CYS A 121 -4.35 2.97 5.19
CA CYS A 121 -4.08 3.92 4.12
C CYS A 121 -4.51 3.50 2.69
N TRP A 122 -5.24 2.40 2.50
CA TRP A 122 -5.60 1.93 1.14
C TRP A 122 -6.42 2.94 0.33
N THR A 123 -7.13 3.85 0.99
CA THR A 123 -7.92 4.90 0.32
C THR A 123 -7.10 6.14 -0.07
N THR A 124 -5.84 6.23 0.37
CA THR A 124 -5.01 7.44 0.24
C THR A 124 -3.63 7.19 -0.36
N CYS A 125 -3.12 5.96 -0.28
CA CYS A 125 -1.75 5.61 -0.67
C CYS A 125 -1.73 4.55 -1.77
N SER A 126 -0.67 4.57 -2.59
CA SER A 126 -0.35 3.46 -3.48
C SER A 126 0.28 2.33 -2.66
N VAL A 127 -0.31 1.15 -2.71
CA VAL A 127 0.10 0.01 -1.89
C VAL A 127 0.93 -0.97 -2.71
N LEU A 128 2.19 -1.17 -2.32
CA LEU A 128 3.10 -2.11 -2.96
C LEU A 128 2.69 -3.55 -2.65
N PRO A 129 2.68 -4.44 -3.65
CA PRO A 129 2.54 -5.87 -3.40
C PRO A 129 3.75 -6.40 -2.64
N HIS A 130 3.56 -7.52 -1.93
CA HIS A 130 4.59 -8.17 -1.13
C HIS A 130 5.91 -8.37 -1.91
N ALA A 131 5.81 -8.86 -3.15
CA ALA A 131 6.96 -9.15 -4.00
C ALA A 131 7.77 -7.91 -4.42
N ALA A 132 7.19 -6.71 -4.31
CA ALA A 132 7.84 -5.45 -4.68
C ALA A 132 8.49 -4.74 -3.48
N HIS A 133 8.42 -5.26 -2.25
CA HIS A 133 8.98 -4.55 -1.10
C HIS A 133 10.37 -5.06 -0.72
N PRO A 134 11.43 -4.22 -0.67
CA PRO A 134 12.80 -4.67 -0.39
C PRO A 134 12.98 -5.41 0.94
N GLN A 135 12.16 -5.10 1.96
CA GLN A 135 12.22 -5.80 3.26
C GLN A 135 11.85 -7.29 3.17
N LYS A 136 11.25 -7.74 2.06
CA LYS A 136 10.90 -9.16 1.84
C LYS A 136 12.07 -9.96 1.25
N LEU A 137 13.19 -9.30 0.93
CA LEU A 137 14.42 -9.94 0.46
C LEU A 137 15.22 -10.49 1.64
N THR A 138 14.80 -11.63 2.20
CA THR A 138 15.42 -12.26 3.38
C THR A 138 16.90 -12.62 3.21
N TRP A 139 17.35 -12.80 1.98
CA TRP A 139 18.74 -13.09 1.63
C TRP A 139 19.64 -11.85 1.58
N LYS A 140 19.07 -10.63 1.63
CA LYS A 140 19.82 -9.37 1.70
C LYS A 140 19.89 -8.86 3.14
N SER A 141 21.01 -8.23 3.49
CA SER A 141 21.15 -7.57 4.80
C SER A 141 20.19 -6.40 4.96
N THR A 142 19.78 -6.10 6.20
CA THR A 142 18.90 -4.97 6.53
C THR A 142 19.47 -3.63 6.06
N LYS A 143 20.80 -3.46 6.08
CA LYS A 143 21.47 -2.26 5.57
C LYS A 143 21.21 -2.05 4.08
N ILE A 144 21.28 -3.12 3.29
CA ILE A 144 21.02 -3.08 1.85
C ILE A 144 19.54 -2.80 1.59
N GLN A 145 18.64 -3.50 2.29
CA GLN A 145 17.20 -3.28 2.16
C GLN A 145 16.83 -1.82 2.43
N ASN A 146 17.38 -1.21 3.49
CA ASN A 146 17.14 0.20 3.82
C ASN A 146 17.66 1.16 2.75
N LYS A 147 18.85 0.90 2.20
CA LYS A 147 19.40 1.70 1.09
C LYS A 147 18.51 1.62 -0.15
N MET A 148 17.98 0.44 -0.47
CA MET A 148 17.05 0.27 -1.59
C MET A 148 15.74 1.04 -1.35
N ILE A 149 15.17 0.96 -0.14
CA ILE A 149 13.97 1.72 0.25
C ILE A 149 14.18 3.21 0.06
N GLU A 150 15.35 3.72 0.47
CA GLU A 150 15.71 5.13 0.32
C GLU A 150 15.85 5.55 -1.14
N GLN A 151 16.58 4.79 -1.97
CA GLN A 151 16.75 5.11 -3.39
C GLN A 151 15.45 4.95 -4.21
N LEU A 152 14.57 4.02 -3.81
CA LEU A 152 13.26 3.83 -4.41
C LEU A 152 12.22 4.82 -3.88
N HIS A 153 12.57 5.66 -2.89
CA HIS A 153 11.68 6.62 -2.24
C HIS A 153 10.40 5.97 -1.69
N ILE A 154 10.52 4.76 -1.15
CA ILE A 154 9.39 4.03 -0.54
C ILE A 154 9.13 4.60 0.86
N CYS A 155 7.87 4.89 1.17
CA CYS A 155 7.49 5.32 2.50
C CYS A 155 7.63 4.17 3.50
N LYS A 156 8.29 4.42 4.63
CA LYS A 156 8.42 3.41 5.71
C LYS A 156 7.10 3.24 6.46
N GLU A 157 6.38 4.34 6.66
CA GLU A 157 5.07 4.39 7.32
C GLU A 157 4.18 5.42 6.60
N PRO A 158 2.84 5.27 6.66
CA PRO A 158 1.94 6.28 6.13
C PRO A 158 2.07 7.59 6.93
N SER A 159 1.94 8.72 6.23
CA SER A 159 1.91 10.02 6.89
C SER A 159 0.66 10.18 7.75
N LEU A 160 0.74 10.97 8.82
CA LEU A 160 -0.43 11.29 9.64
C LEU A 160 -1.59 11.83 8.79
N ASP A 161 -1.28 12.66 7.81
CA ASP A 161 -2.28 13.27 6.92
C ASP A 161 -2.99 12.22 6.07
N SER A 162 -2.23 11.24 5.55
CA SER A 162 -2.79 10.09 4.86
C SER A 162 -3.72 9.30 5.78
N VAL A 163 -3.33 9.00 7.02
CA VAL A 163 -4.15 8.22 7.95
C VAL A 163 -5.42 8.96 8.37
N ILE A 164 -5.34 10.28 8.59
CA ILE A 164 -6.51 11.11 8.90
C ILE A 164 -7.48 11.11 7.71
N GLN A 165 -6.99 11.38 6.50
CA GLN A 165 -7.84 11.39 5.30
C GLN A 165 -8.42 10.00 5.03
N HIS A 166 -7.65 8.95 5.31
CA HIS A 166 -8.10 7.57 5.19
C HIS A 166 -9.26 7.26 6.13
N ALA A 167 -9.13 7.64 7.41
CA ALA A 167 -10.19 7.51 8.40
C ALA A 167 -11.46 8.25 7.98
N GLN A 168 -11.33 9.47 7.45
CA GLN A 168 -12.47 10.25 6.94
C GLN A 168 -13.17 9.53 5.78
N ASN A 169 -12.42 9.10 4.77
CA ASN A 169 -12.95 8.39 3.60
C ASN A 169 -13.77 7.15 4.01
N ILE A 170 -13.24 6.35 4.94
CA ILE A 170 -13.93 5.15 5.44
C ILE A 170 -15.17 5.54 6.24
N CYS A 171 -15.05 6.48 7.17
CA CYS A 171 -16.15 6.84 8.07
C CYS A 171 -17.32 7.45 7.31
N ASP A 172 -17.04 8.32 6.35
CA ASP A 172 -18.06 8.92 5.49
C ASP A 172 -18.79 7.86 4.66
N SER A 173 -18.04 6.92 4.08
CA SER A 173 -18.67 5.84 3.30
C SER A 173 -19.47 4.87 4.17
N LEU A 174 -18.91 4.42 5.30
CA LEU A 174 -19.62 3.55 6.23
C LEU A 174 -20.86 4.21 6.80
N LYS A 175 -20.84 5.53 7.03
CA LYS A 175 -22.03 6.27 7.47
C LYS A 175 -23.12 6.23 6.40
N LEU A 176 -22.78 6.47 5.13
CA LEU A 176 -23.73 6.36 4.03
C LEU A 176 -24.30 4.94 3.89
N MET A 177 -23.47 3.91 4.15
CA MET A 177 -23.92 2.51 4.17
C MET A 177 -24.83 2.21 5.35
N ALA A 178 -24.50 2.72 6.54
CA ALA A 178 -25.29 2.55 7.75
C ALA A 178 -26.69 3.16 7.60
N ASP A 179 -26.77 4.39 7.07
CA ASP A 179 -28.04 5.08 6.81
C ASP A 179 -28.95 4.30 5.84
N LYS A 180 -28.35 3.49 4.95
CA LYS A 180 -29.04 2.62 3.99
C LYS A 180 -29.16 1.16 4.46
N SER A 181 -28.73 0.83 5.68
CA SER A 181 -28.68 -0.55 6.20
C SER A 181 -27.90 -1.54 5.33
N GLN A 182 -26.82 -1.07 4.68
CA GLN A 182 -25.99 -1.84 3.73
C GLN A 182 -24.74 -2.47 4.37
N ILE A 183 -24.55 -2.32 5.68
CA ILE A 183 -23.44 -2.96 6.39
C ILE A 183 -23.79 -4.43 6.65
N HIS A 184 -23.18 -5.32 5.87
CA HIS A 184 -23.33 -6.77 5.99
C HIS A 184 -22.69 -7.30 7.28
N ASP A 185 -23.36 -8.23 7.96
CA ASP A 185 -22.87 -8.86 9.20
C ASP A 185 -21.48 -9.50 9.06
N ALA A 186 -21.23 -10.14 7.90
CA ALA A 186 -19.95 -10.75 7.59
C ALA A 186 -18.76 -9.77 7.58
N ASN A 187 -19.03 -8.46 7.41
CA ASN A 187 -18.01 -7.42 7.36
C ASN A 187 -17.85 -6.67 8.69
N VAL A 188 -18.77 -6.80 9.64
CA VAL A 188 -18.77 -6.02 10.89
C VAL A 188 -17.48 -6.21 11.69
N ILE A 189 -17.02 -7.47 11.84
CA ILE A 189 -15.78 -7.78 12.56
C ILE A 189 -14.57 -7.19 11.82
N LYS A 190 -14.53 -7.32 10.49
CA LYS A 190 -13.42 -6.80 9.68
C LYS A 190 -13.34 -5.27 9.71
N ILE A 191 -14.48 -4.59 9.64
CA ILE A 191 -14.57 -3.14 9.79
C ILE A 191 -14.06 -2.73 11.17
N LYS A 192 -14.52 -3.41 12.22
CA LYS A 192 -14.04 -3.17 13.59
C LYS A 192 -12.52 -3.28 13.68
N ASP A 193 -11.92 -4.34 13.11
CA ASP A 193 -10.48 -4.57 13.17
C ASP A 193 -9.69 -3.48 12.43
N VAL A 194 -10.18 -3.03 11.26
CA VAL A 194 -9.61 -1.86 10.57
C VAL A 194 -9.67 -0.61 11.44
N MET A 195 -10.83 -0.32 12.05
CA MET A 195 -10.99 0.87 12.88
C MET A 195 -10.06 0.84 14.09
N VAL A 196 -9.84 -0.33 14.70
CA VAL A 196 -8.84 -0.52 15.77
C VAL A 196 -7.44 -0.14 15.29
N GLN A 197 -7.02 -0.60 14.10
CA GLN A 197 -5.71 -0.25 13.55
C GLN A 197 -5.58 1.25 13.25
N VAL A 198 -6.64 1.87 12.74
CA VAL A 198 -6.69 3.32 12.54
C VAL A 198 -6.52 4.05 13.87
N TYR A 199 -7.27 3.68 14.91
CA TYR A 199 -7.13 4.30 16.23
C TYR A 199 -5.75 4.10 16.84
N ALA A 200 -5.18 2.90 16.72
CA ALA A 200 -3.84 2.60 17.20
C ALA A 200 -2.79 3.47 16.52
N CYS A 201 -2.90 3.66 15.19
CA CYS A 201 -2.02 4.56 14.45
C CYS A 201 -2.20 6.02 14.88
N LEU A 202 -3.44 6.50 14.96
CA LEU A 202 -3.75 7.87 15.36
C LEU A 202 -3.31 8.17 16.81
N LEU A 203 -3.36 7.18 17.71
CA LEU A 203 -2.90 7.35 19.08
C LEU A 203 -1.39 7.64 19.14
N LYS A 204 -0.57 7.07 18.24
CA LYS A 204 0.89 7.29 18.20
C LYS A 204 1.28 8.75 17.98
N TYR A 205 0.51 9.53 17.21
CA TYR A 205 0.85 10.93 16.92
C TYR A 205 0.03 11.95 17.73
N LYS A 206 -0.83 11.49 18.64
CA LYS A 206 -1.79 12.32 19.37
C LYS A 206 -1.14 13.54 20.02
N ASP A 207 -0.02 13.34 20.72
CA ASP A 207 0.63 14.39 21.51
C ASP A 207 1.38 15.40 20.64
N SER A 208 1.86 15.00 19.46
CA SER A 208 2.62 15.86 18.56
C SER A 208 1.74 16.74 17.65
N ASN A 209 0.44 16.44 17.50
CA ASN A 209 -0.44 17.09 16.52
C ASN A 209 -1.84 17.44 17.05
N VAL A 210 -1.96 17.72 18.36
CA VAL A 210 -3.22 17.87 19.12
C VAL A 210 -4.28 18.74 18.41
N MET A 211 -3.88 19.88 17.82
CA MET A 211 -4.81 20.81 17.18
C MET A 211 -5.48 20.22 15.92
N LYS A 212 -4.71 19.49 15.11
CA LYS A 212 -5.21 18.83 13.89
C LYS A 212 -6.18 17.71 14.25
N TYR A 213 -5.83 16.92 15.26
CA TYR A 213 -6.69 15.88 15.82
C TYR A 213 -8.02 16.42 16.32
N LYS A 214 -7.98 17.46 17.17
CA LYS A 214 -9.20 18.04 17.75
C LYS A 214 -10.16 18.57 16.69
N LYS A 215 -9.65 19.22 15.64
CA LYS A 215 -10.50 19.75 14.58
C LYS A 215 -11.12 18.64 13.74
N THR A 216 -10.38 17.58 13.43
CA THR A 216 -10.86 16.53 12.54
C THR A 216 -11.70 15.47 13.26
N LEU A 217 -11.22 14.95 14.39
CA LEU A 217 -11.86 13.83 15.09
C LEU A 217 -13.13 14.21 15.85
N LEU A 218 -13.24 15.46 16.34
CA LEU A 218 -14.39 15.88 17.14
C LEU A 218 -15.70 15.87 16.34
N TYR A 219 -15.63 16.27 15.07
CA TYR A 219 -16.80 16.41 14.19
C TYR A 219 -16.97 15.23 13.23
N THR A 220 -15.95 14.39 13.06
CA THR A 220 -16.05 13.18 12.24
C THR A 220 -16.73 12.09 13.06
N PRO A 221 -17.81 11.46 12.57
CA PRO A 221 -18.39 10.28 13.19
C PRO A 221 -17.42 9.11 12.99
N ILE A 222 -16.40 9.02 13.85
CA ILE A 222 -15.28 8.09 13.69
C ILE A 222 -15.47 6.79 14.47
N ILE A 223 -16.41 6.74 15.43
CA ILE A 223 -16.57 5.57 16.30
C ILE A 223 -17.59 4.63 15.69
N PHE A 224 -17.13 3.51 15.15
CA PHE A 224 -18.00 2.46 14.61
C PHE A 224 -18.58 1.59 15.73
N HIS A 225 -19.90 1.55 15.90
CA HIS A 225 -20.55 0.70 16.90
C HIS A 225 -20.93 -0.66 16.28
N PRO A 226 -20.24 -1.78 16.57
CA PRO A 226 -20.42 -3.02 15.81
C PRO A 226 -21.82 -3.62 15.92
N LYS A 227 -22.42 -3.62 17.12
CA LYS A 227 -23.77 -4.17 17.36
C LYS A 227 -24.89 -3.38 16.66
N LEU A 228 -24.75 -2.06 16.59
CA LEU A 228 -25.75 -1.15 16.00
C LEU A 228 -25.48 -0.87 14.52
N LYS A 229 -24.27 -1.19 14.03
CA LYS A 229 -23.80 -0.92 12.67
C LYS A 229 -23.94 0.56 12.27
N ILE A 230 -23.63 1.45 13.21
CA ILE A 230 -23.65 2.91 13.00
C ILE A 230 -22.28 3.51 13.31
N LEU A 231 -22.03 4.71 12.80
CA LEU A 231 -20.92 5.54 13.24
C LEU A 231 -21.42 6.71 14.08
N VAL A 232 -20.69 7.01 15.16
CA VAL A 232 -20.98 8.13 16.03
C VAL A 232 -19.75 8.99 16.28
N THR A 233 -20.00 10.26 16.58
CA THR A 233 -18.98 11.24 16.95
C THR A 233 -18.51 11.01 18.38
N CYS A 234 -17.29 11.45 18.68
CA CYS A 234 -16.67 11.32 20.01
C CYS A 234 -17.53 11.92 21.14
N ASN A 235 -18.30 12.98 20.87
CA ASN A 235 -19.16 13.62 21.88
C ASN A 235 -20.45 12.84 22.21
N ARG A 236 -20.69 11.69 21.57
CA ARG A 236 -21.84 10.81 21.83
C ARG A 236 -21.48 9.54 22.58
N VAL A 237 -20.21 9.38 22.96
CA VAL A 237 -19.75 8.23 23.72
C VAL A 237 -19.11 8.63 25.04
N VAL A 238 -19.24 7.77 26.04
CA VAL A 238 -18.54 7.89 27.33
C VAL A 238 -17.90 6.56 27.70
N LYS A 239 -16.95 6.58 28.63
CA LYS A 239 -16.25 5.35 29.05
C LYS A 239 -17.17 4.39 29.79
N SER A 240 -18.05 4.93 30.64
CA SER A 240 -19.05 4.17 31.38
C SER A 240 -20.16 5.12 31.81
N LEU A 241 -21.41 4.68 31.68
CA LEU A 241 -22.60 5.33 32.21
C LEU A 241 -22.99 4.69 33.53
N GLN A 242 -23.46 5.53 34.46
CA GLN A 242 -24.11 5.07 35.68
C GLN A 242 -25.61 4.78 35.46
N THR A 243 -26.11 5.05 34.25
CA THR A 243 -27.52 4.97 33.86
C THR A 243 -27.65 4.26 32.50
N ASN A 244 -28.88 4.02 32.05
CA ASN A 244 -29.14 3.42 30.74
C ASN A 244 -28.62 4.30 29.58
N GLU A 245 -28.13 3.64 28.52
CA GLU A 245 -27.76 4.29 27.26
C GLU A 245 -28.98 4.92 26.57
N ILE A 246 -28.79 6.10 25.96
CA ILE A 246 -29.78 6.77 25.12
C ILE A 246 -29.30 6.67 23.67
N LYS A 247 -29.58 5.55 23.00
CA LYS A 247 -29.07 5.26 21.66
C LYS A 247 -29.76 6.13 20.58
N PRO A 248 -29.03 6.69 19.58
CA PRO A 248 -27.57 6.74 19.41
C PRO A 248 -26.94 8.05 19.92
N TYR A 249 -27.57 8.75 20.86
CA TYR A 249 -27.21 10.09 21.33
C TYR A 249 -26.17 10.10 22.46
N LEU A 250 -26.25 9.13 23.38
CA LEU A 250 -25.29 8.91 24.46
C LEU A 250 -25.16 7.42 24.74
N MET A 251 -23.97 6.88 24.48
CA MET A 251 -23.68 5.44 24.59
C MET A 251 -22.37 5.23 25.33
N GLU A 252 -22.15 4.02 25.82
CA GLU A 252 -20.81 3.62 26.21
C GLU A 252 -19.97 3.37 24.95
N VAL A 253 -18.68 3.66 25.05
CA VAL A 253 -17.74 3.27 24.01
C VAL A 253 -17.72 1.73 23.94
N PRO A 254 -17.74 1.12 22.73
CA PRO A 254 -17.52 -0.31 22.62
C PRO A 254 -16.28 -0.75 23.38
N GLU A 255 -16.39 -1.83 24.17
CA GLU A 255 -15.33 -2.30 25.07
C GLU A 255 -13.99 -2.47 24.34
N GLU A 256 -14.04 -2.91 23.09
CA GLU A 256 -12.89 -3.13 22.22
C GLU A 256 -12.10 -1.85 21.92
N TYR A 257 -12.70 -0.67 22.14
CA TYR A 257 -12.04 0.62 21.93
C TYR A 257 -11.61 1.29 23.22
N GLY A 258 -11.79 0.64 24.38
CA GLY A 258 -11.50 1.21 25.70
C GLY A 258 -10.06 1.73 25.83
N GLU A 259 -9.09 1.04 25.24
CA GLU A 259 -7.67 1.44 25.25
C GLU A 259 -7.42 2.74 24.46
N TYR A 260 -8.23 2.98 23.43
CA TYR A 260 -8.16 4.17 22.59
C TYR A 260 -9.01 5.32 23.11
N PHE A 261 -9.69 5.17 24.26
CA PHE A 261 -10.53 6.23 24.82
C PHE A 261 -9.77 7.54 25.06
N LYS A 262 -8.46 7.47 25.32
CA LYS A 262 -7.62 8.67 25.41
C LYS A 262 -7.61 9.47 24.10
N LEU A 263 -7.63 8.81 22.94
CA LEU A 263 -7.74 9.46 21.62
C LEU A 263 -9.16 10.02 21.42
N LEU A 264 -10.17 9.24 21.81
CA LEU A 264 -11.59 9.58 21.62
C LEU A 264 -12.09 10.68 22.56
N ARG A 265 -11.35 10.99 23.64
CA ARG A 265 -11.58 12.16 24.51
C ARG A 265 -11.04 13.44 23.84
N CYS A 266 -11.71 13.91 22.79
CA CYS A 266 -11.41 15.16 22.10
C CYS A 266 -11.79 16.39 22.94
#